data_AF-A0A9L0S9Q9-F1
#
_entry.id   AF-A0A9L0S9Q9-F1
#
_cell.length_a   1.000
_cell.length_b   1.000
_cell.length_c   1.000
_cell.angle_alpha   90.00
_cell.angle_beta   90.00
_cell.angle_gamma   90.00
#
_symmetry.space_group_name_H-M   'P 1'
#
loop_
_entity.id
_entity.type
_entity.pdbx_description
1 polymer ?
#
loop_
_entity_poly.entity_id
_entity_poly.type
_entity_poly.pdbx_seq_one_letter_code
_entity_poly.pdbx_strand_id
1 'polypeptide(L)'
;MRLIGMPKEKYDPPDPRRIYTIMSAEEVANGKKSHWAELEISGRVRSLSTSLWSLTHLTALHLNDNYLSRIPPDIAKLHNLVYLDLSSNKLRSLPAELGNMVSLRELLLNNNLLRVLPYELGRLFQLQTLGLKGNPLSQDILNLYQDPDGTRKLLNFMLDNLAVHPEQLPPRPWITLKERDQILPSGVVEYLSNGGVADNHKDFKELRYNECLMNFSCNGKNGSSEGRITHGFQLKSAYENNLMPYTNYTFDFKGVIDYIFYSKTHMNVLGVLGPLDPQWLVENNITGCPHPHIPSDHFSLLTQLELHPPLLPLVNGVHLPNRR
;
A
#
# COMPACT_ATOMS: atom_id res chain seq x y z
N MET A 1 15.31 51.38 16.75
CA MET A 1 15.87 51.52 18.11
C MET A 1 16.66 50.24 18.41
N ARG A 2 17.87 50.34 18.98
CA ARG A 2 18.92 49.29 19.03
C ARG A 2 18.60 48.07 19.93
N LEU A 3 18.99 46.87 19.42
CA LEU A 3 19.60 45.65 20.03
C LEU A 3 18.93 45.01 21.27
N ILE A 4 18.85 43.69 21.47
CA ILE A 4 19.96 42.71 21.71
C ILE A 4 19.41 41.26 21.58
N GLY A 5 20.26 40.30 21.15
CA GLY A 5 20.21 38.89 21.61
C GLY A 5 19.92 37.79 20.56
N MET A 6 20.97 37.15 20.01
CA MET A 6 20.89 35.89 19.22
C MET A 6 20.60 34.66 20.14
N PRO A 7 20.27 33.45 19.63
CA PRO A 7 21.16 32.64 18.79
C PRO A 7 20.58 32.36 17.39
N LYS A 8 21.39 32.68 16.37
CA LYS A 8 21.30 32.03 15.06
C LYS A 8 21.88 30.63 15.22
N GLU A 9 21.06 29.59 15.29
CA GLU A 9 21.53 28.23 15.08
C GLU A 9 20.83 27.64 13.86
N LYS A 10 21.61 27.65 12.76
CA LYS A 10 21.50 26.89 11.51
C LYS A 10 20.13 26.87 10.82
N TYR A 11 19.84 27.95 10.11
CA TYR A 11 19.15 27.87 8.83
C TYR A 11 20.21 28.17 7.76
N ASP A 12 20.58 27.18 6.96
CA ASP A 12 21.44 27.42 5.79
C ASP A 12 20.66 28.34 4.82
N PRO A 13 21.26 29.43 4.32
CA PRO A 13 20.59 30.29 3.35
C PRO A 13 20.27 29.49 2.07
N PRO A 14 19.17 29.81 1.36
CA PRO A 14 18.86 29.14 0.10
C PRO A 14 20.01 29.30 -0.88
N ASP A 15 20.43 28.18 -1.49
CA ASP A 15 21.52 28.13 -2.46
C ASP A 15 21.30 29.20 -3.54
N PRO A 16 22.24 30.15 -3.75
CA PRO A 16 22.13 31.18 -4.78
C PRO A 16 22.07 30.61 -6.21
N ARG A 17 22.16 29.29 -6.40
CA ARG A 17 22.02 28.58 -7.69
C ARG A 17 20.61 28.09 -8.00
N ARG A 18 19.61 28.23 -7.11
CA ARG A 18 18.20 27.91 -7.43
C ARG A 18 17.56 29.01 -8.28
N ILE A 19 17.98 29.09 -9.54
CA ILE A 19 17.33 29.92 -10.57
C ILE A 19 16.21 29.07 -11.18
N TYR A 20 14.95 29.47 -10.96
CA TYR A 20 13.79 28.81 -11.57
C TYR A 20 13.43 29.51 -12.88
N THR A 21 13.53 28.78 -14.00
CA THR A 21 13.05 29.25 -15.30
C THR A 21 11.56 28.97 -15.41
N ILE A 22 10.73 30.02 -15.29
CA ILE A 22 9.30 29.94 -15.59
C ILE A 22 9.14 29.76 -17.11
N MET A 23 8.39 28.73 -17.56
CA MET A 23 8.10 28.54 -18.98
C MET A 23 7.44 29.80 -19.56
N SER A 24 7.84 30.20 -20.77
CA SER A 24 7.22 31.34 -21.43
C SER A 24 5.80 30.98 -21.91
N ALA A 25 4.96 32.00 -22.13
CA ALA A 25 3.61 31.82 -22.67
C ALA A 25 3.61 31.10 -24.04
N GLU A 26 4.69 31.24 -24.81
CA GLU A 26 4.89 30.58 -26.11
C GLU A 26 5.22 29.08 -25.96
N GLU A 27 5.94 28.69 -24.92
CA GLU A 27 6.22 27.27 -24.64
C GLU A 27 4.96 26.50 -24.23
N VAL A 28 4.10 27.15 -23.44
CA VAL A 28 2.78 26.62 -23.07
C VAL A 28 1.89 26.46 -24.31
N ALA A 29 1.87 27.46 -25.20
CA ALA A 29 1.10 27.41 -26.44
C ALA A 29 1.58 26.30 -27.40
N ASN A 30 2.86 25.94 -27.35
CA ASN A 30 3.46 24.87 -28.15
C ASN A 30 3.32 23.47 -27.51
N GLY A 31 2.54 23.32 -26.44
CA GLY A 31 2.25 22.03 -25.83
C GLY A 31 3.42 21.38 -25.07
N LYS A 32 4.49 22.13 -24.79
CA LYS A 32 5.53 21.66 -23.86
C LYS A 32 4.90 21.54 -22.47
N LYS A 33 5.04 20.35 -21.87
CA LYS A 33 4.67 20.13 -20.48
C LYS A 33 5.86 20.46 -19.59
N SER A 34 5.63 21.21 -18.53
CA SER A 34 6.65 21.37 -17.49
C SER A 34 6.88 20.06 -16.75
N HIS A 35 8.15 19.80 -16.44
CA HIS A 35 8.61 18.63 -15.69
C HIS A 35 9.14 19.00 -14.30
N TRP A 36 8.85 20.19 -13.77
CA TRP A 36 9.30 20.54 -12.42
C TRP A 36 8.53 19.68 -11.40
N ALA A 37 9.26 18.79 -10.74
CA ALA A 37 8.70 17.95 -9.67
C ALA A 37 8.63 18.69 -8.33
N GLU A 38 9.39 19.79 -8.19
CA GLU A 38 9.49 20.57 -6.96
C GLU A 38 9.08 22.02 -7.21
N LEU A 39 8.38 22.62 -6.25
CA LEU A 39 8.01 24.03 -6.26
C LEU A 39 8.27 24.67 -4.90
N GLU A 40 8.94 25.82 -4.92
CA GLU A 40 9.19 26.65 -3.74
C GLU A 40 8.50 28.00 -3.91
N ILE A 41 7.71 28.38 -2.91
CA ILE A 41 7.03 29.68 -2.86
C ILE A 41 7.48 30.37 -1.57
N SER A 42 8.14 31.51 -1.70
CA SER A 42 8.61 32.32 -0.59
C SER A 42 8.24 33.80 -0.76
N GLY A 43 8.49 34.62 0.26
CA GLY A 43 8.25 36.06 0.18
C GLY A 43 7.04 36.56 0.96
N ARG A 44 6.79 35.99 2.16
CA ARG A 44 5.73 36.45 3.09
C ARG A 44 4.32 36.30 2.53
N VAL A 45 4.10 35.25 1.74
CA VAL A 45 2.83 34.96 1.07
C VAL A 45 1.74 34.71 2.12
N ARG A 46 0.56 35.32 1.93
CA ARG A 46 -0.59 35.18 2.84
C ARG A 46 -1.69 34.26 2.29
N SER A 47 -1.69 34.04 0.99
CA SER A 47 -2.70 33.24 0.27
C SER A 47 -2.08 32.62 -0.97
N LEU A 48 -2.54 31.43 -1.31
CA LEU A 48 -2.11 30.69 -2.50
C LEU A 48 -3.23 30.73 -3.55
N SER A 49 -2.84 30.82 -4.82
CA SER A 49 -3.80 30.73 -5.94
C SER A 49 -4.36 29.33 -6.06
N THR A 50 -5.64 29.21 -6.46
CA THR A 50 -6.29 27.90 -6.68
C THR A 50 -5.66 27.10 -7.81
N SER A 51 -4.99 27.77 -8.77
CA SER A 51 -4.23 27.11 -9.83
C SER A 51 -3.03 26.31 -9.33
N LEU A 52 -2.55 26.56 -8.10
CA LEU A 52 -1.48 25.74 -7.50
C LEU A 52 -1.92 24.28 -7.36
N TRP A 53 -3.20 24.04 -7.08
CA TRP A 53 -3.73 22.71 -6.80
C TRP A 53 -3.97 21.86 -8.05
N SER A 54 -3.88 22.45 -9.25
CA SER A 54 -3.91 21.69 -10.51
C SER A 54 -2.55 21.10 -10.89
N LEU A 55 -1.50 21.38 -10.13
CA LEU A 55 -0.13 20.95 -10.41
C LEU A 55 0.14 19.54 -9.85
N THR A 56 -0.70 18.57 -10.25
CA THR A 56 -0.72 17.21 -9.68
C THR A 56 0.54 16.39 -9.93
N HIS A 57 1.46 16.89 -10.76
CA HIS A 57 2.77 16.28 -11.03
C HIS A 57 3.83 16.61 -9.99
N LEU A 58 3.55 17.53 -9.05
CA LEU A 58 4.47 17.88 -7.98
C LEU A 58 4.69 16.72 -7.02
N THR A 59 5.96 16.47 -6.71
CA THR A 59 6.42 15.54 -5.68
C THR A 59 6.97 16.27 -4.44
N ALA A 60 7.40 17.53 -4.57
CA ALA A 60 7.81 18.36 -3.43
C ALA A 60 7.22 19.78 -3.49
N LEU A 61 6.74 20.27 -2.36
CA LEU A 61 6.19 21.62 -2.24
C LEU A 61 6.74 22.29 -0.97
N HIS A 62 7.52 23.35 -1.19
CA HIS A 62 8.12 24.18 -0.13
C HIS A 62 7.32 25.47 0.02
N LEU A 63 6.64 25.61 1.14
CA LEU A 63 5.81 26.75 1.53
C LEU A 63 6.29 27.38 2.86
N ASN A 64 7.47 26.99 3.34
CA ASN A 64 8.01 27.48 4.59
C ASN A 64 8.29 28.99 4.59
N ASP A 65 8.34 29.58 5.78
CA ASP A 65 8.69 31.00 5.99
C ASP A 65 7.76 32.00 5.26
N ASN A 66 6.47 31.67 5.22
CA ASN A 66 5.41 32.52 4.73
C ASN A 66 4.45 32.96 5.85
N TYR A 67 3.39 33.67 5.50
CA TYR A 67 2.35 34.15 6.40
C TYR A 67 1.00 33.47 6.14
N LEU A 68 1.03 32.21 5.71
CA LEU A 68 -0.18 31.44 5.47
C LEU A 68 -0.91 31.21 6.79
N SER A 69 -2.17 31.63 6.83
CA SER A 69 -3.05 31.41 7.99
C SER A 69 -3.88 30.13 7.88
N ARG A 70 -4.03 29.60 6.66
CA ARG A 70 -4.77 28.39 6.33
C ARG A 70 -4.21 27.73 5.06
N ILE A 71 -4.45 26.44 4.93
CA ILE A 71 -4.30 25.67 3.68
C ILE A 71 -5.68 25.15 3.28
N PRO A 72 -6.11 25.32 2.02
CA PRO A 72 -7.42 24.82 1.58
C PRO A 72 -7.41 23.29 1.43
N PRO A 73 -8.58 22.64 1.54
CA PRO A 73 -8.77 21.21 1.25
C PRO A 73 -8.20 20.76 -0.10
N ASP A 74 -8.20 21.65 -1.10
CA ASP A 74 -7.69 21.37 -2.44
C ASP A 74 -6.22 20.93 -2.48
N ILE A 75 -5.43 21.14 -1.42
CA ILE A 75 -4.06 20.61 -1.34
C ILE A 75 -4.02 19.08 -1.56
N ALA A 76 -5.09 18.37 -1.18
CA ALA A 76 -5.22 16.93 -1.35
C ALA A 76 -5.23 16.47 -2.83
N LYS A 77 -5.47 17.39 -3.78
CA LYS A 77 -5.37 17.11 -5.21
C LYS A 77 -3.93 16.79 -5.64
N LEU A 78 -2.93 17.24 -4.88
CA LEU A 78 -1.51 16.94 -5.08
C LEU A 78 -1.18 15.53 -4.54
N HIS A 79 -1.86 14.51 -5.06
CA HIS A 79 -1.78 13.12 -4.59
C HIS A 79 -0.39 12.47 -4.78
N ASN A 80 0.46 13.01 -5.65
CA ASN A 80 1.84 12.55 -5.88
C ASN A 80 2.86 13.21 -4.97
N LEU A 81 2.44 14.11 -4.07
CA LEU A 81 3.35 14.82 -3.20
C LEU A 81 3.96 13.88 -2.16
N VAL A 82 5.29 13.85 -2.12
CA VAL A 82 6.11 13.06 -1.18
C VAL A 82 6.63 13.94 -0.04
N TYR A 83 6.93 15.20 -0.35
CA TYR A 83 7.48 16.17 0.59
C TYR A 83 6.62 17.44 0.63
N LEU A 84 6.19 17.84 1.84
CA LEU A 84 5.45 19.08 2.07
C LEU A 84 6.04 19.83 3.27
N ASP A 85 6.61 21.01 3.02
CA ASP A 85 7.06 21.90 4.09
C ASP A 85 6.17 23.13 4.23
N LEU A 86 5.48 23.21 5.37
CA LEU A 86 4.61 24.29 5.81
C LEU A 86 5.15 24.99 7.07
N SER A 87 6.42 24.76 7.42
CA SER A 87 7.04 25.28 8.63
C SER A 87 7.09 26.81 8.65
N SER A 88 7.14 27.40 9.84
CA SER A 88 7.28 28.84 10.04
C SER A 88 6.17 29.69 9.39
N ASN A 89 4.94 29.18 9.39
CA ASN A 89 3.75 29.90 8.92
C ASN A 89 2.90 30.43 10.10
N LYS A 90 1.61 30.70 9.86
CA LYS A 90 0.63 31.14 10.86
C LYS A 90 -0.60 30.21 10.89
N LEU A 91 -0.42 28.94 10.52
CA LEU A 91 -1.50 27.96 10.44
C LEU A 91 -2.06 27.68 11.83
N ARG A 92 -3.39 27.75 11.96
CA ARG A 92 -4.11 27.45 13.21
C ARG A 92 -4.76 26.06 13.21
N SER A 93 -5.03 25.53 12.03
CA SER A 93 -5.60 24.22 11.77
C SER A 93 -5.09 23.70 10.43
N LEU A 94 -5.30 22.40 10.20
CA LEU A 94 -5.06 21.74 8.92
C LEU A 94 -6.39 21.21 8.36
N PRO A 95 -6.55 21.15 7.03
CA PRO A 95 -7.70 20.48 6.42
C PRO A 95 -7.63 18.96 6.70
N ALA A 96 -8.79 18.33 6.91
CA ALA A 96 -8.91 16.88 7.10
C ALA A 96 -8.42 16.11 5.86
N GLU A 97 -8.60 16.70 4.68
CA GLU A 97 -8.23 16.15 3.39
C GLU A 97 -6.72 15.95 3.22
N LEU A 98 -5.89 16.57 4.09
CA LEU A 98 -4.46 16.28 4.12
C LEU A 98 -4.20 14.78 4.37
N GLY A 99 -5.10 14.09 5.09
CA GLY A 99 -5.05 12.65 5.30
C GLY A 99 -5.20 11.80 4.03
N ASN A 100 -5.67 12.37 2.92
CA ASN A 100 -5.81 11.65 1.64
C ASN A 100 -4.52 11.66 0.82
N MET A 101 -3.49 12.41 1.24
CA MET A 101 -2.20 12.52 0.54
C MET A 101 -1.27 11.35 0.91
N VAL A 102 -1.71 10.12 0.66
CA VAL A 102 -1.08 8.87 1.13
C VAL A 102 0.37 8.64 0.67
N SER A 103 0.80 9.35 -0.39
CA SER A 103 2.18 9.33 -0.89
C SER A 103 3.17 10.14 -0.03
N LEU A 104 2.67 10.96 0.90
CA LEU A 104 3.51 11.81 1.74
C LEU A 104 4.42 10.97 2.64
N ARG A 105 5.71 11.29 2.59
CA ARG A 105 6.75 10.72 3.47
C ARG A 105 7.26 11.74 4.47
N GLU A 106 7.24 13.01 4.10
CA GLU A 106 7.70 14.11 4.94
C GLU A 106 6.67 15.24 4.97
N LEU A 107 6.19 15.55 6.18
CA LEU A 107 5.26 16.65 6.44
C LEU A 107 5.83 17.52 7.56
N LEU A 108 6.34 18.70 7.20
CA LEU A 108 6.94 19.63 8.15
C LEU A 108 5.97 20.76 8.47
N LEU A 109 5.58 20.89 9.74
CA LEU A 109 4.60 21.85 10.24
C LEU A 109 5.16 22.68 11.39
N ASN A 110 6.49 22.69 11.56
CA ASN A 110 7.14 23.31 12.70
C ASN A 110 6.80 24.81 12.79
N ASN A 111 6.81 25.37 14.00
CA ASN A 111 6.63 26.80 14.25
C ASN A 111 5.36 27.40 13.62
N ASN A 112 4.23 26.71 13.78
CA ASN A 112 2.91 27.22 13.45
C ASN A 112 2.11 27.51 14.74
N LEU A 113 0.79 27.72 14.62
CA LEU A 113 -0.13 28.00 15.72
C LEU A 113 -1.16 26.86 15.87
N LEU A 114 -0.79 25.63 15.49
CA LEU A 114 -1.66 24.46 15.55
C LEU A 114 -1.94 24.09 17.01
N ARG A 115 -3.22 24.06 17.37
CA ARG A 115 -3.68 23.59 18.70
C ARG A 115 -4.22 22.17 18.67
N VAL A 116 -4.74 21.76 17.52
CA VAL A 116 -5.29 20.44 17.24
C VAL A 116 -4.79 19.99 15.87
N LEU A 117 -4.72 18.68 15.70
CA LEU A 117 -4.41 18.03 14.44
C LEU A 117 -5.65 17.22 14.00
N PRO A 118 -6.02 17.22 12.71
CA PRO A 118 -7.11 16.38 12.22
C PRO A 118 -6.75 14.90 12.38
N TYR A 119 -7.69 14.08 12.86
CA TYR A 119 -7.45 12.64 13.04
C TYR A 119 -7.21 11.91 11.70
N GLU A 120 -7.63 12.51 10.59
CA GLU A 120 -7.40 12.01 9.24
C GLU A 120 -5.91 11.90 8.90
N LEU A 121 -5.01 12.63 9.58
CA LEU A 121 -3.57 12.43 9.40
C LEU A 121 -3.15 10.99 9.70
N GLY A 122 -3.88 10.26 10.55
CA GLY A 122 -3.63 8.84 10.81
C GLY A 122 -3.70 7.95 9.57
N ARG A 123 -4.31 8.42 8.47
CA ARG A 123 -4.33 7.72 7.16
C ARG A 123 -3.01 7.80 6.40
N LEU A 124 -2.05 8.62 6.83
CA LEU A 124 -0.76 8.79 6.17
C LEU A 124 0.24 7.69 6.56
N PHE A 125 -0.06 6.44 6.18
CA PHE A 125 0.72 5.25 6.55
C PHE A 125 2.16 5.24 6.00
N GLN A 126 2.45 6.02 4.94
CA GLN A 126 3.82 6.16 4.41
C GLN A 126 4.63 7.28 5.08
N LEU A 127 4.02 8.06 5.98
CA LEU A 127 4.67 9.22 6.59
C LEU A 127 5.78 8.77 7.55
N GLN A 128 7.01 9.17 7.24
CA GLN A 128 8.21 8.83 8.01
C GLN A 128 8.56 9.97 8.96
N THR A 129 8.45 11.21 8.48
CA THR A 129 8.81 12.41 9.22
C THR A 129 7.62 13.33 9.33
N LEU A 130 7.16 13.57 10.54
CA LEU A 130 6.16 14.57 10.88
C LEU A 130 6.81 15.62 11.78
N GLY A 131 6.92 16.87 11.35
CA GLY A 131 7.54 17.94 12.13
C GLY A 131 6.50 18.81 12.85
N LEU A 132 6.40 18.71 14.18
CA LEU A 132 5.39 19.46 14.96
C LEU A 132 5.96 20.47 15.96
N LYS A 133 7.28 20.59 16.05
CA LYS A 133 7.96 21.42 17.06
C LYS A 133 7.52 22.88 16.96
N GLY A 134 7.32 23.55 18.10
CA GLY A 134 6.95 24.97 18.13
C GLY A 134 5.49 25.26 17.82
N ASN A 135 4.60 24.26 17.89
CA ASN A 135 3.16 24.43 17.87
C ASN A 135 2.56 24.36 19.29
N PRO A 136 1.51 25.14 19.60
CA PRO A 136 0.80 25.10 20.88
C PRO A 136 -0.18 23.90 20.96
N LEU A 137 0.30 22.68 20.69
CA LEU A 137 -0.47 21.44 20.78
C LEU A 137 -0.74 21.06 22.23
N SER A 138 -1.77 20.22 22.47
CA SER A 138 -2.03 19.68 23.81
C SER A 138 -0.88 18.83 24.31
N GLN A 139 -0.70 18.79 25.64
CA GLN A 139 0.38 18.04 26.26
C GLN A 139 0.32 16.55 25.93
N ASP A 140 -0.87 15.98 25.80
CA ASP A 140 -1.05 14.55 25.47
C ASP A 140 -0.47 14.21 24.09
N ILE A 141 -0.73 15.05 23.09
CA ILE A 141 -0.18 14.89 21.74
C ILE A 141 1.35 15.07 21.74
N LEU A 142 1.84 16.06 22.49
CA LEU A 142 3.27 16.30 22.61
C LEU A 142 4.00 15.14 23.29
N ASN A 143 3.41 14.55 24.34
CA ASN A 143 3.98 13.39 25.03
C ASN A 143 4.07 12.18 24.09
N LEU A 144 2.99 11.87 23.35
CA LEU A 144 2.99 10.78 22.36
C LEU A 144 4.05 11.00 21.27
N TYR A 145 4.22 12.25 20.83
CA TYR A 145 5.17 12.60 19.78
C TYR A 145 6.64 12.60 20.24
N GLN A 146 6.91 12.81 21.54
CA GLN A 146 8.27 12.83 22.09
C GLN A 146 8.87 11.43 22.30
N ASP A 147 8.05 10.38 22.28
CA ASP A 147 8.51 9.00 22.39
C ASP A 147 9.40 8.57 21.22
N PRO A 148 10.24 7.53 21.41
CA PRO A 148 10.85 6.82 20.29
C PRO A 148 9.76 6.35 19.32
N ASP A 149 9.92 6.66 18.04
CA ASP A 149 8.92 6.43 16.98
C ASP A 149 7.60 7.23 17.16
N GLY A 150 7.69 8.40 17.80
CA GLY A 150 6.54 9.26 18.14
C GLY A 150 5.68 9.66 16.95
N THR A 151 6.25 9.80 15.75
CA THR A 151 5.48 9.99 14.51
C THR A 151 4.49 8.85 14.32
N ARG A 152 4.95 7.59 14.31
CA ARG A 152 4.08 6.43 14.07
C ARG A 152 3.07 6.24 15.19
N LYS A 153 3.49 6.40 16.46
CA LYS A 153 2.58 6.32 17.61
C LYS A 153 1.46 7.34 17.51
N LEU A 154 1.79 8.57 17.14
CA LEU A 154 0.80 9.63 16.99
C LEU A 154 -0.16 9.35 15.83
N LEU A 155 0.35 8.90 14.68
CA LEU A 155 -0.49 8.54 13.53
C LEU A 155 -1.44 7.38 13.87
N ASN A 156 -0.95 6.34 14.56
CA ASN A 156 -1.79 5.24 15.03
C ASN A 156 -2.86 5.72 16.01
N PHE A 157 -2.48 6.53 17.01
CA PHE A 157 -3.44 7.14 17.93
C PHE A 157 -4.52 7.94 17.18
N MET A 158 -4.14 8.72 16.17
CA MET A 158 -5.10 9.45 15.36
C MET A 158 -6.01 8.54 14.55
N LEU A 159 -5.45 7.48 13.98
CA LEU A 159 -6.19 6.48 13.21
C LEU A 159 -7.23 5.76 14.10
N ASP A 160 -6.83 5.36 15.31
CA ASP A 160 -7.69 4.69 16.29
C ASP A 160 -8.83 5.59 16.79
N ASN A 161 -8.60 6.91 16.84
CA ASN A 161 -9.59 7.90 17.28
C ASN A 161 -10.33 8.58 16.11
N LEU A 162 -10.06 8.19 14.87
CA LEU A 162 -10.75 8.74 13.72
C LEU A 162 -12.21 8.28 13.79
N ALA A 163 -13.13 9.23 14.00
CA ALA A 163 -14.55 8.95 14.03
C ALA A 163 -14.99 8.40 12.68
N VAL A 164 -15.18 7.10 12.61
CA VAL A 164 -15.62 6.45 11.39
C VAL A 164 -17.15 6.51 11.36
N HIS A 165 -17.71 7.23 10.39
CA HIS A 165 -19.13 7.11 10.13
C HIS A 165 -19.41 5.65 9.80
N PRO A 166 -20.38 4.99 10.46
CA PRO A 166 -20.68 3.59 10.22
C PRO A 166 -21.40 3.45 8.88
N GLU A 167 -20.72 3.69 7.77
CA GLU A 167 -21.06 2.99 6.55
C GLU A 167 -20.67 1.53 6.79
N GLN A 168 -21.67 0.65 6.78
CA GLN A 168 -21.43 -0.78 6.87
C GLN A 168 -20.51 -1.18 5.73
N LEU A 169 -19.37 -1.79 6.07
CA LEU A 169 -18.54 -2.48 5.09
C LEU A 169 -19.45 -3.38 4.24
N PRO A 170 -19.41 -3.25 2.90
CA PRO A 170 -20.25 -4.06 2.06
C PRO A 170 -19.93 -5.54 2.28
N PRO A 171 -20.93 -6.42 2.37
CA PRO A 171 -20.70 -7.84 2.51
C PRO A 171 -19.96 -8.35 1.26
N ARG A 172 -18.90 -9.13 1.48
CA ARG A 172 -18.18 -9.80 0.39
C ARG A 172 -19.06 -10.94 -0.16
N PRO A 173 -19.25 -11.04 -1.49
CA PRO A 173 -20.14 -12.05 -2.06
C PRO A 173 -19.53 -13.45 -1.92
N TRP A 174 -20.36 -14.46 -1.68
CA TRP A 174 -19.94 -15.86 -1.80
C TRP A 174 -20.05 -16.30 -3.26
N ILE A 175 -18.95 -16.76 -3.83
CA ILE A 175 -18.89 -17.22 -5.23
C ILE A 175 -18.92 -18.75 -5.24
N THR A 176 -20.05 -19.32 -5.66
CA THR A 176 -20.15 -20.76 -5.93
C THR A 176 -19.48 -21.07 -7.26
N LEU A 177 -18.51 -21.97 -7.25
CA LEU A 177 -17.78 -22.36 -8.45
C LEU A 177 -18.51 -23.52 -9.12
N LYS A 178 -18.88 -23.34 -10.39
CA LYS A 178 -19.24 -24.42 -11.32
C LYS A 178 -18.13 -24.48 -12.38
N GLU A 179 -17.73 -25.67 -12.81
CA GLU A 179 -16.64 -25.94 -13.75
C GLU A 179 -16.56 -24.95 -14.93
N ARG A 180 -15.43 -24.57 -15.53
CA ARG A 180 -13.97 -24.61 -15.32
C ARG A 180 -13.46 -23.60 -16.38
N ASP A 181 -12.46 -22.79 -16.06
CA ASP A 181 -11.53 -22.23 -17.06
C ASP A 181 -10.15 -22.11 -16.40
N GLN A 182 -9.07 -22.22 -17.17
CA GLN A 182 -7.69 -22.21 -16.69
C GLN A 182 -6.95 -21.01 -17.30
N ILE A 183 -6.43 -20.11 -16.47
CA ILE A 183 -5.35 -19.18 -16.85
C ILE A 183 -4.39 -19.00 -15.67
N LEU A 184 -3.08 -19.08 -15.92
CA LEU A 184 -2.00 -18.88 -14.94
C LEU A 184 -1.22 -17.58 -15.21
N PRO A 185 -0.79 -16.87 -14.15
CA PRO A 185 0.50 -16.19 -14.20
C PRO A 185 1.38 -16.41 -12.95
N SER A 186 2.71 -16.41 -13.15
CA SER A 186 3.84 -16.58 -12.20
C SER A 186 4.44 -18.00 -12.11
N GLY A 187 5.78 -18.11 -12.06
CA GLY A 187 6.53 -19.37 -12.01
C GLY A 187 6.34 -20.17 -10.72
N VAL A 188 6.02 -19.50 -9.60
CA VAL A 188 5.64 -20.18 -8.34
C VAL A 188 4.28 -20.86 -8.48
N VAL A 189 3.32 -20.16 -9.10
CA VAL A 189 1.98 -20.71 -9.37
C VAL A 189 2.09 -21.84 -10.40
N GLU A 190 2.96 -21.69 -11.40
CA GLU A 190 3.29 -22.75 -12.36
C GLU A 190 3.85 -23.99 -11.68
N TYR A 191 4.88 -23.83 -10.84
CA TYR A 191 5.50 -24.94 -10.09
C TYR A 191 4.44 -25.72 -9.31
N LEU A 192 3.66 -25.03 -8.48
CA LEU A 192 2.66 -25.64 -7.61
C LEU A 192 1.51 -26.28 -8.39
N SER A 193 1.00 -25.62 -9.44
CA SER A 193 -0.17 -26.10 -10.17
C SER A 193 0.14 -27.22 -11.16
N ASN A 194 1.34 -27.20 -11.75
CA ASN A 194 1.74 -28.12 -12.81
C ASN A 194 2.61 -29.28 -12.30
N GLY A 195 2.92 -29.32 -10.99
CA GLY A 195 3.75 -30.37 -10.41
C GLY A 195 5.25 -30.18 -10.67
N GLY A 196 5.66 -29.00 -11.14
CA GLY A 196 7.05 -28.68 -11.43
C GLY A 196 7.25 -27.49 -12.35
N VAL A 197 8.47 -26.98 -12.39
CA VAL A 197 8.90 -25.84 -13.20
C VAL A 197 10.27 -26.13 -13.82
N ALA A 198 10.56 -25.54 -14.98
CA ALA A 198 11.88 -25.63 -15.60
C ALA A 198 12.93 -24.96 -14.72
N ASP A 199 14.12 -25.55 -14.62
CA ASP A 199 15.23 -25.03 -13.79
C ASP A 199 15.81 -23.70 -14.30
N ASN A 200 15.54 -23.37 -15.56
CA ASN A 200 15.90 -22.12 -16.23
C ASN A 200 14.76 -21.09 -16.30
N HIS A 201 13.68 -21.27 -15.52
CA HIS A 201 12.55 -20.35 -15.53
C HIS A 201 12.98 -18.90 -15.21
N LYS A 202 12.43 -17.93 -15.94
CA LYS A 202 12.80 -16.50 -15.87
C LYS A 202 12.76 -15.91 -14.45
N ASP A 203 11.90 -16.45 -13.59
CA ASP A 203 11.76 -15.99 -12.20
C ASP A 203 12.97 -16.35 -11.32
N PHE A 204 13.84 -17.29 -11.75
CA PHE A 204 15.13 -17.57 -11.08
C PHE A 204 16.20 -16.50 -11.33
N LYS A 205 15.96 -15.52 -12.23
CA LYS A 205 16.92 -14.44 -12.58
C LYS A 205 18.31 -15.01 -12.93
N GLU A 206 19.41 -14.33 -12.58
CA GLU A 206 20.79 -14.77 -12.87
C GLU A 206 21.37 -15.77 -11.84
N LEU A 207 20.55 -16.35 -10.95
CA LEU A 207 21.03 -17.28 -9.92
C LEU A 207 21.36 -18.66 -10.53
N ARG A 208 22.54 -18.76 -11.14
CA ARG A 208 23.14 -19.98 -11.72
C ARG A 208 23.65 -20.96 -10.64
N TYR A 209 22.85 -21.30 -9.64
CA TYR A 209 23.13 -22.47 -8.78
C TYR A 209 22.25 -23.65 -9.19
N ASN A 210 22.30 -23.98 -10.48
CA ASN A 210 21.38 -24.91 -11.15
C ASN A 210 21.39 -26.32 -10.51
N GLU A 211 22.53 -26.75 -9.97
CA GLU A 211 22.67 -28.06 -9.35
C GLU A 211 22.05 -28.15 -7.94
N CYS A 212 21.99 -27.04 -7.18
CA CYS A 212 21.46 -27.09 -5.81
C CYS A 212 19.92 -27.05 -5.76
N LEU A 213 19.27 -26.52 -6.80
CA LEU A 213 17.81 -26.52 -6.94
C LEU A 213 17.23 -27.94 -7.10
N MET A 214 18.02 -28.86 -7.65
CA MET A 214 17.63 -30.27 -7.80
C MET A 214 17.48 -31.00 -6.45
N ASN A 215 18.05 -30.47 -5.36
CA ASN A 215 17.83 -31.03 -4.03
C ASN A 215 16.36 -30.95 -3.58
N PHE A 216 15.56 -30.07 -4.20
CA PHE A 216 14.13 -29.92 -3.90
C PHE A 216 13.22 -30.74 -4.82
N SER A 217 13.78 -31.44 -5.82
CA SER A 217 13.03 -32.32 -6.71
C SER A 217 12.84 -33.70 -6.06
N CYS A 218 11.67 -34.32 -6.23
CA CYS A 218 11.41 -35.66 -5.71
C CYS A 218 12.27 -36.77 -6.34
N ASN A 219 12.90 -36.50 -7.49
CA ASN A 219 13.99 -37.32 -8.01
C ASN A 219 15.29 -36.85 -7.34
N GLY A 220 15.65 -37.46 -6.21
CA GLY A 220 16.95 -37.22 -5.56
C GLY A 220 18.13 -37.48 -6.52
N LYS A 221 19.35 -37.14 -6.07
CA LYS A 221 20.65 -37.06 -6.79
C LYS A 221 21.00 -38.10 -7.87
N ASN A 222 20.26 -39.19 -8.04
CA ASN A 222 20.50 -40.28 -9.00
C ASN A 222 19.42 -40.45 -10.09
N GLY A 223 18.39 -39.60 -10.15
CA GLY A 223 17.42 -39.60 -11.26
C GLY A 223 17.85 -38.63 -12.36
N SER A 224 17.87 -39.05 -13.62
CA SER A 224 18.11 -38.17 -14.77
C SER A 224 17.06 -37.05 -14.80
N SER A 225 17.38 -35.87 -14.27
CA SER A 225 16.50 -34.72 -14.30
C SER A 225 16.64 -34.02 -15.65
N GLU A 226 15.58 -34.07 -16.46
CA GLU A 226 15.45 -33.34 -17.72
C GLU A 226 15.28 -31.81 -17.50
N GLY A 227 16.16 -31.18 -16.72
CA GLY A 227 16.14 -29.73 -16.48
C GLY A 227 14.87 -29.20 -15.82
N ARG A 228 14.17 -30.02 -15.00
CA ARG A 228 12.93 -29.63 -14.30
C ARG A 228 12.99 -30.00 -12.82
N ILE A 229 12.50 -29.08 -11.99
CA ILE A 229 12.29 -29.27 -10.55
C ILE A 229 10.84 -29.69 -10.38
N THR A 230 10.58 -30.83 -9.72
CA THR A 230 9.23 -31.44 -9.66
C THR A 230 8.80 -31.80 -8.24
N HIS A 231 7.50 -31.88 -8.01
CA HIS A 231 6.91 -32.40 -6.78
C HIS A 231 5.75 -33.38 -7.04
N GLY A 232 5.56 -34.34 -6.14
CA GLY A 232 4.50 -35.36 -6.28
C GLY A 232 3.07 -34.87 -6.00
N PHE A 233 2.90 -33.69 -5.42
CA PHE A 233 1.57 -33.14 -5.15
C PHE A 233 0.89 -32.67 -6.44
N GLN A 234 -0.39 -32.95 -6.55
CA GLN A 234 -1.23 -32.44 -7.63
C GLN A 234 -2.05 -31.27 -7.10
N LEU A 235 -1.41 -30.11 -6.96
CA LEU A 235 -2.06 -28.94 -6.36
C LEU A 235 -2.83 -28.12 -7.38
N LYS A 236 -3.79 -27.36 -6.88
CA LYS A 236 -4.55 -26.37 -7.63
C LYS A 236 -4.87 -25.18 -6.71
N SER A 237 -4.89 -23.96 -7.24
CA SER A 237 -5.30 -22.78 -6.46
C SER A 237 -6.82 -22.81 -6.29
N ALA A 238 -7.32 -22.49 -5.09
CA ALA A 238 -8.76 -22.30 -4.86
C ALA A 238 -9.29 -21.01 -5.52
N TYR A 239 -8.40 -20.02 -5.72
CA TYR A 239 -8.71 -18.73 -6.35
C TYR A 239 -8.00 -18.69 -7.71
N GLU A 240 -8.73 -18.99 -8.78
CA GLU A 240 -8.28 -18.93 -10.17
C GLU A 240 -9.04 -17.87 -10.96
N ASN A 241 -8.68 -17.65 -12.23
CA ASN A 241 -9.40 -16.77 -13.17
C ASN A 241 -9.67 -15.36 -12.65
N ASN A 242 -8.75 -14.82 -11.86
CA ASN A 242 -8.86 -13.50 -11.24
C ASN A 242 -10.16 -13.31 -10.42
N LEU A 243 -10.67 -14.38 -9.79
CA LEU A 243 -11.82 -14.31 -8.87
C LEU A 243 -11.63 -13.25 -7.78
N MET A 244 -10.40 -13.02 -7.34
CA MET A 244 -9.99 -11.82 -6.64
C MET A 244 -8.94 -11.07 -7.49
N PRO A 245 -9.15 -9.78 -7.78
CA PRO A 245 -8.20 -8.99 -8.57
C PRO A 245 -6.91 -8.68 -7.79
N TYR A 246 -6.96 -8.69 -6.46
CA TYR A 246 -5.83 -8.45 -5.57
C TYR A 246 -6.09 -9.11 -4.21
N THR A 247 -5.02 -9.59 -3.57
CA THR A 247 -5.05 -10.04 -2.18
C THR A 247 -4.30 -9.07 -1.29
N ASN A 248 -3.23 -8.43 -1.80
CA ASN A 248 -2.60 -7.26 -1.19
C ASN A 248 -3.07 -5.99 -1.92
N TYR A 249 -3.48 -4.98 -1.15
CA TYR A 249 -4.00 -3.72 -1.65
C TYR A 249 -3.35 -2.55 -0.90
N THR A 250 -2.18 -2.13 -1.37
CA THR A 250 -1.50 -0.92 -0.90
C THR A 250 -1.54 0.16 -1.98
N PHE A 251 -1.10 1.37 -1.66
CA PHE A 251 -0.98 2.43 -2.66
C PHE A 251 -0.01 2.03 -3.78
N ASP A 252 1.18 1.57 -3.41
CA ASP A 252 2.29 1.26 -4.32
C ASP A 252 2.12 -0.08 -5.06
N PHE A 253 1.48 -1.06 -4.42
CA PHE A 253 1.33 -2.41 -4.97
C PHE A 253 -0.09 -2.95 -4.76
N LYS A 254 -0.69 -3.43 -5.85
CA LYS A 254 -1.98 -4.11 -5.85
C LYS A 254 -1.81 -5.40 -6.65
N GLY A 255 -2.01 -6.55 -6.02
CA GLY A 255 -1.79 -7.82 -6.68
C GLY A 255 -2.16 -9.03 -5.84
N VAL A 256 -2.23 -10.19 -6.50
CA VAL A 256 -2.47 -11.47 -5.85
C VAL A 256 -1.12 -12.05 -5.42
N ILE A 257 -0.88 -12.07 -4.10
CA ILE A 257 0.33 -12.64 -3.49
C ILE A 257 0.01 -13.65 -2.39
N ASP A 258 -1.26 -13.87 -2.09
CA ASP A 258 -1.76 -14.83 -1.11
C ASP A 258 -2.58 -15.91 -1.83
N TYR A 259 -2.37 -17.18 -1.45
CA TYR A 259 -2.92 -18.32 -2.16
C TYR A 259 -3.39 -19.41 -1.18
N ILE A 260 -4.48 -20.08 -1.53
CA ILE A 260 -4.89 -21.34 -0.89
C ILE A 260 -4.77 -22.44 -1.93
N PHE A 261 -3.78 -23.32 -1.77
CA PHE A 261 -3.61 -24.51 -2.62
C PHE A 261 -4.27 -25.73 -1.99
N TYR A 262 -4.88 -26.58 -2.82
CA TYR A 262 -5.48 -27.83 -2.40
C TYR A 262 -5.08 -28.98 -3.33
N SER A 263 -5.17 -30.22 -2.83
CA SER A 263 -4.85 -31.42 -3.61
C SER A 263 -6.03 -31.78 -4.52
N LYS A 264 -5.91 -31.53 -5.83
CA LYS A 264 -7.02 -31.68 -6.79
C LYS A 264 -7.50 -33.12 -6.99
N THR A 265 -6.71 -34.09 -6.54
CA THR A 265 -7.06 -35.51 -6.58
C THR A 265 -7.97 -35.94 -5.43
N HIS A 266 -7.97 -35.17 -4.33
CA HIS A 266 -8.71 -35.52 -3.13
C HIS A 266 -9.78 -34.48 -2.78
N MET A 267 -9.66 -33.25 -3.26
CA MET A 267 -10.55 -32.17 -2.86
C MET A 267 -11.15 -31.44 -4.07
N ASN A 268 -12.39 -30.99 -3.92
CA ASN A 268 -13.05 -30.04 -4.81
C ASN A 268 -13.27 -28.71 -4.10
N VAL A 269 -13.30 -27.61 -4.85
CA VAL A 269 -13.69 -26.29 -4.32
C VAL A 269 -15.18 -26.10 -4.58
N LEU A 270 -15.96 -25.93 -3.52
CA LEU A 270 -17.40 -25.67 -3.60
C LEU A 270 -17.71 -24.17 -3.77
N GLY A 271 -16.86 -23.31 -3.20
CA GLY A 271 -17.01 -21.87 -3.32
C GLY A 271 -15.92 -21.11 -2.59
N VAL A 272 -15.84 -19.81 -2.89
CA VAL A 272 -14.87 -18.89 -2.32
C VAL A 272 -15.51 -17.56 -1.91
N LEU A 273 -14.89 -16.87 -0.97
CA LEU A 273 -15.25 -15.50 -0.62
C LEU A 273 -14.70 -14.53 -1.68
N GLY A 274 -15.60 -13.88 -2.42
CA GLY A 274 -15.25 -12.88 -3.45
C GLY A 274 -14.59 -11.62 -2.89
N PRO A 275 -14.19 -10.67 -3.74
CA PRO A 275 -13.51 -9.45 -3.31
C PRO A 275 -14.42 -8.52 -2.53
N LEU A 276 -13.84 -7.55 -1.81
CA LEU A 276 -14.57 -6.38 -1.34
C LEU A 276 -15.06 -5.58 -2.56
N ASP A 277 -16.24 -4.96 -2.46
CA ASP A 277 -16.83 -4.20 -3.56
C ASP A 277 -15.86 -3.09 -4.04
N PRO A 278 -15.37 -3.15 -5.30
CA PRO A 278 -14.49 -2.14 -5.84
C PRO A 278 -15.13 -0.75 -5.93
N GLN A 279 -16.46 -0.67 -6.11
CA GLN A 279 -17.15 0.63 -6.16
C GLN A 279 -17.11 1.32 -4.81
N TRP A 280 -17.34 0.59 -3.72
CA TRP A 280 -17.26 1.13 -2.37
C TRP A 280 -15.87 1.69 -2.04
N LEU A 281 -14.80 1.02 -2.49
CA LEU A 281 -13.43 1.52 -2.36
C LEU A 281 -13.24 2.86 -3.10
N VAL A 282 -13.79 2.99 -4.30
CA VAL A 282 -13.72 4.22 -5.12
C VAL A 282 -14.54 5.34 -4.49
N GLU A 283 -15.77 5.06 -4.07
CA GLU A 283 -16.67 6.03 -3.43
C GLU A 283 -16.09 6.59 -2.13
N ASN A 284 -15.37 5.76 -1.37
CA ASN A 284 -14.70 6.15 -0.13
C ASN A 284 -13.26 6.67 -0.34
N ASN A 285 -12.81 6.83 -1.59
CA ASN A 285 -11.44 7.26 -1.95
C ASN A 285 -10.33 6.42 -1.27
N ILE A 286 -10.57 5.11 -1.11
CA ILE A 286 -9.62 4.18 -0.50
C ILE A 286 -8.66 3.71 -1.59
N THR A 287 -7.47 4.30 -1.62
CA THR A 287 -6.43 4.00 -2.64
C THR A 287 -5.41 2.95 -2.19
N GLY A 288 -5.47 2.55 -0.91
CA GLY A 288 -4.62 1.56 -0.28
C GLY A 288 -5.11 1.24 1.14
N CYS A 289 -4.77 0.07 1.63
CA CYS A 289 -5.01 -0.39 2.99
C CYS A 289 -3.67 -0.51 3.75
N PRO A 290 -3.66 -0.52 5.09
CA PRO A 290 -4.82 -0.52 5.99
C PRO A 290 -5.62 0.79 5.97
N HIS A 291 -6.91 0.69 6.28
CA HIS A 291 -7.90 1.78 6.37
C HIS A 291 -8.65 1.63 7.71
N PRO A 292 -9.24 2.68 8.32
CA PRO A 292 -9.99 2.54 9.58
C PRO A 292 -11.01 1.38 9.63
N HIS A 293 -11.62 1.06 8.48
CA HIS A 293 -12.52 -0.10 8.34
C HIS A 293 -11.83 -1.39 7.88
N ILE A 294 -10.63 -1.31 7.32
CA ILE A 294 -9.90 -2.45 6.75
C ILE A 294 -8.55 -2.56 7.49
N PRO A 295 -8.46 -3.42 8.53
CA PRO A 295 -7.35 -3.39 9.47
C PRO A 295 -6.03 -3.95 8.91
N SER A 296 -6.03 -4.52 7.71
CA SER A 296 -4.85 -5.09 7.05
C SER A 296 -4.77 -4.62 5.61
N ASP A 297 -3.55 -4.52 5.09
CA ASP A 297 -3.25 -4.36 3.68
C ASP A 297 -3.51 -5.64 2.85
N HIS A 298 -3.81 -6.76 3.51
CA HIS A 298 -4.22 -8.01 2.88
C HIS A 298 -5.72 -8.30 3.09
N PHE A 299 -6.42 -8.64 2.02
CA PHE A 299 -7.77 -9.18 2.06
C PHE A 299 -7.75 -10.68 2.32
N SER A 300 -8.59 -11.14 3.25
CA SER A 300 -8.67 -12.55 3.60
C SER A 300 -9.15 -13.41 2.43
N LEU A 301 -8.53 -14.59 2.28
CA LEU A 301 -9.03 -15.67 1.44
C LEU A 301 -9.77 -16.67 2.31
N LEU A 302 -10.96 -17.07 1.86
CA LEU A 302 -11.77 -18.11 2.48
C LEU A 302 -12.33 -19.02 1.37
N THR A 303 -12.18 -20.33 1.52
CA THR A 303 -12.68 -21.31 0.55
C THR A 303 -13.37 -22.46 1.27
N GLN A 304 -14.41 -23.00 0.66
CA GLN A 304 -15.05 -24.24 1.09
C GLN A 304 -14.55 -25.38 0.22
N LEU A 305 -13.92 -26.37 0.86
CA LEU A 305 -13.41 -27.56 0.19
C LEU A 305 -14.27 -28.78 0.55
N GLU A 306 -14.51 -29.62 -0.43
CA GLU A 306 -15.10 -30.95 -0.26
C GLU A 306 -13.99 -31.99 -0.38
N LEU A 307 -13.74 -32.76 0.69
CA LEU A 307 -12.75 -33.82 0.72
C LEU A 307 -13.40 -35.17 0.34
N HIS A 308 -12.85 -35.79 -0.69
CA HIS A 308 -13.14 -37.16 -1.09
C HIS A 308 -12.11 -38.08 -0.42
N PRO A 309 -12.51 -38.92 0.55
CA PRO A 309 -11.61 -39.92 1.09
C PRO A 309 -11.22 -40.90 -0.02
N PRO A 310 -9.99 -41.44 -0.02
CA PRO A 310 -9.62 -42.46 -0.98
C PRO A 310 -10.58 -43.64 -0.84
N LEU A 311 -11.03 -44.19 -1.98
CA LEU A 311 -11.73 -45.46 -1.99
C LEU A 311 -10.78 -46.50 -1.37
N LEU A 312 -11.08 -46.96 -0.16
CA LEU A 312 -10.41 -48.12 0.41
C LEU A 312 -10.54 -49.25 -0.62
N PRO A 313 -9.44 -49.94 -0.98
CA PRO A 313 -9.57 -51.11 -1.84
C PRO A 313 -10.56 -52.06 -1.16
N LEU A 314 -11.55 -52.55 -1.91
CA LEU A 314 -12.39 -53.64 -1.43
C LEU A 314 -11.46 -54.74 -0.93
N VAL A 315 -11.50 -55.00 0.37
CA VAL A 315 -10.80 -56.15 0.96
C VAL A 315 -11.49 -57.40 0.40
N ASN A 316 -10.97 -57.92 -0.70
CA ASN A 316 -11.25 -59.27 -1.16
C ASN A 316 -10.77 -60.23 -0.06
N GLY A 317 -11.64 -60.62 0.87
CA GLY A 317 -11.22 -61.53 1.94
C GLY A 317 -12.15 -61.77 3.12
N VAL A 318 -13.42 -61.38 3.10
CA VAL A 318 -14.36 -61.85 4.13
C VAL A 318 -14.82 -63.26 3.76
N HIS A 319 -14.10 -64.27 4.26
CA HIS A 319 -14.63 -65.62 4.36
C HIS A 319 -15.84 -65.60 5.29
N LEU A 320 -17.05 -65.64 4.71
CA LEU A 320 -18.25 -66.01 5.45
C LEU A 320 -18.10 -67.47 5.89
N PRO A 321 -18.29 -67.81 7.18
CA PRO A 321 -18.31 -69.20 7.61
C PRO A 321 -19.55 -69.87 7.00
N ASN A 322 -19.31 -70.90 6.17
CA ASN A 322 -20.38 -71.76 5.68
C ASN A 322 -21.08 -72.39 6.89
N ARG A 323 -22.38 -72.11 7.00
CA ARG A 323 -23.29 -72.90 7.85
C ARG A 323 -23.20 -74.36 7.42
N ARG A 324 -22.83 -75.22 8.35
CA ARG A 324 -23.34 -76.60 8.44
C ARG A 324 -23.75 -76.86 9.87
#